data_AF-A0A2Z3H7W0-F1
#
_entry.id   AF-A0A2Z3H7W0-F1
#
_cell.length_a   1.000
_cell.length_b   1.000
_cell.length_c   1.000
_cell.angle_alpha   90.00
_cell.angle_beta   90.00
_cell.angle_gamma   90.00
#
_symmetry.space_group_name_H-M   'P 1'
#
loop_
_entity.id
_entity.type
_entity.pdbx_description
1 polymer ?
#
loop_
_entity_poly.entity_id
_entity_poly.type
_entity_poly.pdbx_seq_one_letter_code
_entity_poly.pdbx_strand_id
1 'polypeptide(L)'
;MYPSLVLSAALVAPAAPLPRDTVPNVTGPAPRVLALKADGSGSVRVTALLYVKQTVTATQFIVEGNKQVQKQIEYDTITTQYLNKVLADFDGKFTTADGRQLTANEATARVKAGATVLASADGQPISKAWLQSAHPDTVVMVADGLKHAQIQWGSEPYPNTPPPQLAMLSAQNKGGVIAQVTTQATGQTYYDNIQFEGRVNRRGIAQWAGDGIYYPGNSTSDAKVVSKPLAEVKFEAYDLNGKLVSRNETLKRLAAGGMVLVAGDNRMPDAAYLKGFREDILVLVGSELVLPIPPLDQTKKKQEVVKQQIRIFRD
;
A
#
# COMPACT_ATOMS: atom_id res chain seq x y z
N MET A 1 -31.79 -31.52 -49.36
CA MET A 1 -30.96 -30.59 -48.57
C MET A 1 -31.67 -30.35 -47.25
N TYR A 2 -31.17 -30.93 -46.16
CA TYR A 2 -31.75 -30.76 -44.82
C TYR A 2 -30.91 -29.75 -44.03
N PRO A 3 -31.52 -28.72 -43.41
CA PRO A 3 -30.81 -27.82 -42.53
C PRO A 3 -30.57 -28.53 -41.19
N SER A 4 -29.31 -28.76 -40.85
CA SER A 4 -28.92 -29.23 -39.52
C SER A 4 -29.00 -28.06 -38.53
N LEU A 5 -30.00 -28.11 -37.66
CA LEU A 5 -30.12 -27.26 -36.48
C LEU A 5 -29.23 -27.86 -35.38
N VAL A 6 -28.02 -27.30 -35.22
CA VAL A 6 -27.18 -27.59 -34.05
C VAL A 6 -27.71 -26.75 -32.89
N LEU A 7 -28.48 -27.41 -32.02
CA LEU A 7 -29.04 -26.85 -30.80
C LEU A 7 -27.94 -26.83 -29.73
N SER A 8 -27.22 -25.71 -29.62
CA SER A 8 -26.25 -25.48 -28.53
C SER A 8 -26.98 -25.30 -27.20
N ALA A 9 -27.16 -26.40 -26.46
CA ALA A 9 -27.56 -26.36 -25.07
C ALA A 9 -26.40 -25.80 -24.23
N ALA A 10 -26.43 -24.49 -23.96
CA ALA A 10 -25.58 -23.89 -22.93
C ALA A 10 -26.03 -24.44 -21.57
N LEU A 11 -25.29 -25.43 -21.05
CA LEU A 11 -25.43 -25.93 -19.69
C LEU A 11 -25.24 -24.76 -18.72
N VAL A 12 -26.36 -24.24 -18.21
CA VAL A 12 -26.38 -23.40 -17.01
C VAL A 12 -26.10 -24.33 -15.84
N ALA A 13 -24.83 -24.65 -15.63
CA ALA A 13 -24.41 -25.36 -14.42
C ALA A 13 -24.81 -24.49 -13.22
N PRO A 14 -25.52 -25.03 -12.22
CA PRO A 14 -25.83 -24.30 -11.01
C PRO A 14 -24.50 -23.83 -10.42
N ALA A 15 -24.35 -22.50 -10.27
CA ALA A 15 -23.18 -21.91 -9.65
C ALA A 15 -22.96 -22.63 -8.31
N ALA A 16 -21.84 -23.35 -8.19
CA ALA A 16 -21.51 -24.09 -6.98
C ALA A 16 -21.70 -23.15 -5.76
N PRO A 17 -22.26 -23.65 -4.64
CA PRO A 17 -22.43 -22.84 -3.45
C PRO A 17 -21.09 -22.18 -3.13
N LEU A 18 -21.05 -20.84 -3.17
CA LEU A 18 -19.86 -20.09 -2.78
C LEU A 18 -19.51 -20.57 -1.37
N PRO A 19 -18.32 -21.19 -1.16
CA PRO A 19 -17.87 -21.54 0.16
C PRO A 19 -18.02 -20.30 1.04
N ARG A 20 -18.82 -20.39 2.10
CA ARG A 20 -18.79 -19.38 3.15
C ARG A 20 -17.46 -19.59 3.86
N ASP A 21 -16.41 -19.01 3.32
CA ASP A 21 -15.20 -18.78 4.08
C ASP A 21 -15.64 -17.94 5.27
N THR A 22 -15.75 -18.58 6.44
CA THR A 22 -15.94 -17.85 7.70
C THR A 22 -14.87 -16.78 7.71
N VAL A 23 -15.28 -15.50 7.73
CA VAL A 23 -14.37 -14.35 7.65
C VAL A 23 -13.18 -14.65 8.55
N PRO A 24 -12.00 -14.93 7.97
CA PRO A 24 -10.91 -15.44 8.77
C PRO A 24 -10.56 -14.38 9.80
N ASN A 25 -10.26 -14.81 11.03
CA ASN A 25 -9.72 -13.90 12.03
C ASN A 25 -8.31 -13.51 11.58
N VAL A 26 -8.24 -12.44 10.80
CA VAL A 26 -6.99 -11.93 10.28
C VAL A 26 -6.27 -11.19 11.39
N THR A 27 -5.06 -11.64 11.70
CA THR A 27 -4.17 -11.01 12.68
C THR A 27 -3.02 -10.32 11.95
N GLY A 28 -2.53 -9.23 12.55
CA GLY A 28 -1.44 -8.43 12.00
C GLY A 28 -1.85 -7.54 10.82
N PRO A 29 -0.95 -6.65 10.37
CA PRO A 29 -1.18 -5.79 9.21
C PRO A 29 -1.24 -6.60 7.91
N ALA A 30 -1.89 -6.03 6.89
CA ALA A 30 -1.84 -6.58 5.55
C ALA A 30 -0.39 -6.57 5.01
N PRO A 31 0.04 -7.63 4.29
CA PRO A 31 1.34 -7.63 3.63
C PRO A 31 1.41 -6.58 2.52
N ARG A 32 2.61 -6.06 2.28
CA ARG A 32 2.91 -5.18 1.15
C ARG A 32 3.11 -6.02 -0.10
N VAL A 33 2.46 -5.64 -1.19
CA VAL A 33 2.66 -6.26 -2.51
C VAL A 33 3.84 -5.59 -3.19
N LEU A 34 4.83 -6.37 -3.62
CA LEU A 34 5.99 -5.88 -4.37
C LEU A 34 6.06 -6.60 -5.72
N ALA A 35 6.23 -5.84 -6.79
CA ALA A 35 6.62 -6.36 -8.10
C ALA A 35 8.04 -5.88 -8.39
N LEU A 36 8.98 -6.72 -7.98
CA LEU A 36 10.40 -6.46 -8.17
C LEU A 36 10.85 -7.11 -9.48
N LYS A 37 11.84 -6.50 -10.13
CA LYS A 37 12.45 -7.02 -11.34
C LYS A 37 13.97 -6.92 -11.23
N ALA A 38 14.67 -7.78 -11.95
CA ALA A 38 16.10 -7.65 -12.10
C ALA A 38 16.45 -6.34 -12.83
N ASP A 39 17.43 -5.60 -12.32
CA ASP A 39 18.04 -4.49 -13.04
C ASP A 39 18.97 -5.00 -14.16
N GLY A 40 19.61 -4.08 -14.89
CA GLY A 40 20.55 -4.43 -15.96
C GLY A 40 21.79 -5.21 -15.49
N SER A 41 22.10 -5.19 -14.19
CA SER A 41 23.17 -6.02 -13.60
C SER A 41 22.70 -7.44 -13.26
N GLY A 42 21.40 -7.72 -13.42
CA GLY A 42 20.79 -8.95 -12.96
C GLY A 42 20.53 -8.98 -11.46
N SER A 43 20.59 -7.85 -10.76
CA SER A 43 20.30 -7.78 -9.32
C SER A 43 18.83 -7.48 -9.08
N VAL A 44 18.20 -8.15 -8.12
CA VAL A 44 16.83 -7.86 -7.68
C VAL A 44 16.91 -6.93 -6.48
N ARG A 45 16.50 -5.67 -6.64
CA ARG A 45 16.58 -4.64 -5.61
C ARG A 45 15.20 -4.26 -5.10
N VAL A 46 15.10 -4.06 -3.80
CA VAL A 46 13.97 -3.37 -3.18
C VAL A 46 14.37 -1.92 -3.03
N THR A 47 13.61 -1.05 -3.70
CA THR A 47 13.84 0.39 -3.65
C THR A 47 12.65 1.07 -3.00
N ALA A 48 12.91 1.86 -1.97
CA ALA A 48 11.85 2.52 -1.21
C ALA A 48 12.32 3.82 -0.55
N LEU A 49 11.37 4.67 -0.18
CA LEU A 49 11.60 5.76 0.77
C LEU A 49 11.15 5.28 2.16
N LEU A 50 12.05 5.39 3.14
CA LEU A 50 11.79 5.10 4.54
C LEU A 50 11.62 6.39 5.33
N TYR A 51 10.56 6.47 6.10
CA TYR A 51 10.37 7.59 7.03
C TYR A 51 10.88 7.18 8.40
N VAL A 52 11.95 7.83 8.85
CA VAL A 52 12.61 7.53 10.11
C VAL A 52 12.48 8.73 11.03
N LYS A 53 11.96 8.47 12.24
CA LYS A 53 11.95 9.44 13.33
C LYS A 53 13.38 9.65 13.80
N GLN A 54 13.89 10.87 13.69
CA GLN A 54 15.22 11.25 14.15
C GLN A 54 15.09 12.35 15.20
N THR A 55 15.69 12.13 16.38
CA THR A 55 15.82 13.19 17.38
C THR A 55 16.93 14.13 16.96
N VAL A 56 16.61 15.41 16.77
CA VAL A 56 17.57 16.45 16.36
C VAL A 56 17.70 17.46 17.49
N THR A 57 18.94 17.79 17.84
CA THR A 57 19.25 18.87 18.77
C THR A 57 19.40 20.17 17.98
N ALA A 58 18.44 21.08 18.14
CA ALA A 58 18.52 22.41 17.54
C ALA A 58 18.89 23.45 18.60
N THR A 59 19.72 24.40 18.21
CA THR A 59 19.96 25.59 19.02
C THR A 59 18.91 26.64 18.68
N GLN A 60 18.10 27.04 19.66
CA GLN A 60 17.14 28.14 19.54
C GLN A 60 17.53 29.27 20.48
N PHE A 61 17.37 30.51 20.02
CA PHE A 61 17.51 31.68 20.86
C PHE A 61 16.13 32.04 21.42
N ILE A 62 15.99 31.99 22.74
CA ILE A 62 14.76 32.34 23.46
C ILE A 62 15.05 33.61 24.28
N VAL A 63 14.10 34.54 24.31
CA VAL A 63 14.21 35.73 25.16
C VAL A 63 13.70 35.38 26.56
N GLU A 64 14.59 35.46 27.56
CA GLU A 64 14.27 35.28 28.97
C GLU A 64 14.72 36.53 29.75
N GLY A 65 13.76 37.25 30.36
CA GLY A 65 14.06 38.46 31.13
C GLY A 65 14.78 39.55 30.33
N ASN A 66 14.30 39.86 29.11
CA ASN A 66 14.91 40.81 28.17
C ASN A 66 16.33 40.46 27.69
N LYS A 67 16.83 39.24 27.96
CA LYS A 67 18.09 38.73 27.43
C LYS A 67 17.83 37.59 26.44
N GLN A 68 18.50 37.63 25.30
CA GLN A 68 18.50 36.52 24.35
C GLN A 68 19.41 35.42 24.89
N VAL A 69 18.84 34.27 25.22
CA VAL A 69 19.55 33.10 25.74
C VAL A 69 19.53 32.00 24.68
N GLN A 70 20.70 31.43 24.40
CA GLN A 70 20.84 30.27 23.52
C GLN A 70 20.47 29.00 24.31
N LYS A 71 19.45 28.27 23.85
CA LYS A 71 19.03 26.99 24.42
C LYS A 71 19.11 25.89 23.38
N GLN A 72 19.61 24.73 23.78
CA GLN A 72 19.50 23.51 22.97
C GLN A 72 18.16 22.85 23.26
N ILE A 73 17.39 22.61 22.21
CA ILE A 73 16.09 21.95 22.27
C ILE A 73 16.17 20.73 21.39
N GLU A 74 15.91 19.57 21.97
CA GLU A 74 15.72 18.34 21.22
C GLU A 74 14.28 18.27 20.74
N TYR A 75 14.08 17.95 19.47
CA TYR A 75 12.75 17.57 18.98
C TYR A 75 12.88 16.44 17.98
N ASP A 76 11.83 15.63 17.90
CA ASP A 76 11.74 14.57 16.92
C ASP A 76 11.30 15.16 15.58
N THR A 77 12.09 14.93 14.54
CA THR A 77 11.72 15.20 13.15
C THR A 77 11.55 13.89 12.39
N ILE A 78 10.76 13.91 11.33
CA ILE A 78 10.66 12.78 10.40
C ILE A 78 11.60 13.08 9.24
N THR A 79 12.61 12.23 9.05
CA THR A 79 13.51 12.29 7.90
C THR A 79 13.16 11.20 6.91
N THR A 80 13.39 11.47 5.63
CA THR A 80 13.27 10.47 4.57
C THR A 80 14.65 9.88 4.30
N GLN A 81 14.77 8.56 4.38
CA GLN A 81 15.96 7.81 4.00
C GLN A 81 15.67 7.00 2.74
N TYR A 82 16.60 6.99 1.80
CA TYR A 82 16.49 6.16 0.61
C TYR A 82 16.99 4.74 0.91
N LEU A 83 16.13 3.76 0.66
CA LEU A 83 16.43 2.34 0.74
C LEU A 83 16.65 1.81 -0.67
N ASN A 84 17.83 1.25 -0.93
CA ASN A 84 18.11 0.51 -2.16
C ASN A 84 19.02 -0.66 -1.79
N LYS A 85 18.41 -1.82 -1.54
CA LYS A 85 19.09 -3.02 -1.09
C LYS A 85 18.77 -4.19 -2.02
N VAL A 86 19.73 -5.07 -2.23
CA VAL A 86 19.45 -6.34 -2.92
C VAL A 86 18.57 -7.18 -2.00
N LEU A 87 17.70 -8.00 -2.59
CA LEU A 87 16.77 -8.85 -1.83
C LEU A 87 17.49 -9.69 -0.75
N ALA A 88 18.70 -10.18 -1.04
CA ALA A 88 19.51 -10.96 -0.12
C ALA A 88 20.06 -10.16 1.09
N ASP A 89 20.15 -8.82 1.00
CA ASP A 89 20.74 -7.95 2.04
C ASP A 89 19.77 -7.63 3.18
N PHE A 90 18.52 -8.10 3.10
CA PHE A 90 17.49 -7.82 4.10
C PHE A 90 17.59 -8.68 5.36
N ASP A 91 18.53 -9.65 5.41
CA ASP A 91 18.61 -10.69 6.46
C ASP A 91 17.22 -11.30 6.77
N GLY A 92 16.39 -11.39 5.73
CA GLY A 92 14.99 -11.76 5.84
C GLY A 92 14.77 -13.26 5.76
N LYS A 93 13.64 -13.71 6.28
CA LYS A 93 13.14 -15.07 6.05
C LYS A 93 12.31 -15.09 4.79
N PHE A 94 12.61 -16.04 3.90
CA PHE A 94 11.88 -16.26 2.66
C PHE A 94 11.13 -17.59 2.73
N THR A 95 9.84 -17.54 2.40
CA THR A 95 9.03 -18.73 2.18
C THR A 95 8.21 -18.57 0.92
N THR A 96 7.58 -19.63 0.45
CA THR A 96 6.43 -19.55 -0.43
C THR A 96 5.15 -19.30 0.39
N ALA A 97 4.04 -18.95 -0.26
CA ALA A 97 2.77 -18.69 0.42
C ALA A 97 2.17 -19.92 1.11
N ASP A 98 2.48 -21.13 0.62
CA ASP A 98 2.12 -22.39 1.27
C ASP A 98 3.05 -22.78 2.44
N GLY A 99 4.11 -22.00 2.67
CA GLY A 99 5.02 -22.13 3.81
C GLY A 99 6.32 -22.91 3.54
N ARG A 100 6.61 -23.34 2.30
CA ARG A 100 7.91 -23.94 1.99
C ARG A 100 9.02 -22.90 2.15
N GLN A 101 10.08 -23.24 2.89
CA GLN A 101 11.22 -22.34 3.05
C GLN A 101 11.98 -22.16 1.74
N LEU A 102 12.49 -20.96 1.52
CA LEU A 102 13.33 -20.58 0.39
C LEU A 102 14.66 -20.05 0.91
N THR A 103 15.75 -20.39 0.22
CA THR A 103 16.99 -19.63 0.34
C THR A 103 16.85 -18.27 -0.34
N ALA A 104 17.70 -17.30 0.03
CA ALA A 104 17.72 -15.99 -0.63
C ALA A 104 17.98 -16.10 -2.15
N ASN A 105 18.80 -17.07 -2.57
CA ASN A 105 19.09 -17.33 -3.99
C ASN A 105 17.87 -17.86 -4.74
N GLU A 106 17.13 -18.81 -4.17
CA GLU A 106 15.89 -19.32 -4.77
C GLU A 106 14.81 -18.24 -4.85
N ALA A 107 14.63 -17.46 -3.78
CA ALA A 107 13.71 -16.33 -3.76
C ALA A 107 14.07 -15.31 -4.86
N THR A 108 15.35 -14.95 -4.95
CA THR A 108 15.86 -14.06 -6.01
C THR A 108 15.60 -14.62 -7.39
N ALA A 109 15.86 -15.92 -7.63
CA ALA A 109 15.61 -16.56 -8.91
C ALA A 109 14.13 -16.54 -9.31
N ARG A 110 13.22 -16.78 -8.36
CA ARG A 110 11.77 -16.69 -8.60
C ARG A 110 11.33 -15.27 -8.97
N VAL A 111 11.86 -14.27 -8.26
CA VAL A 111 11.55 -12.87 -8.57
C VAL A 111 12.12 -12.45 -9.94
N LYS A 112 13.31 -12.92 -10.32
CA LYS A 112 13.85 -12.76 -11.69
C LYS A 112 12.93 -13.35 -12.75
N ALA A 113 12.28 -14.48 -12.45
CA ALA A 113 11.28 -15.11 -13.31
C ALA A 113 9.92 -14.38 -13.31
N GLY A 114 9.79 -13.27 -12.57
CA GLY A 114 8.60 -12.43 -12.53
C GLY A 114 7.60 -12.81 -11.43
N ALA A 115 8.02 -13.53 -10.39
CA ALA A 115 7.19 -13.76 -9.21
C ALA A 115 6.95 -12.46 -8.42
N THR A 116 5.72 -12.28 -7.96
CA THR A 116 5.35 -11.23 -7.00
C THR A 116 5.90 -11.59 -5.61
N VAL A 117 6.25 -10.57 -4.83
CA VAL A 117 6.68 -10.73 -3.43
C VAL A 117 5.63 -10.13 -2.50
N LEU A 118 5.22 -10.87 -1.48
CA LEU A 118 4.45 -10.37 -0.34
C LEU A 118 5.39 -10.13 0.83
N ALA A 119 5.64 -8.87 1.15
CA ALA A 119 6.53 -8.48 2.23
C ALA A 119 5.75 -8.13 3.50
N SER A 120 6.26 -8.57 4.66
CA SER A 120 5.71 -8.16 5.95
C SER A 120 5.78 -6.65 6.11
N ALA A 121 4.69 -6.04 6.60
CA ALA A 121 4.62 -4.60 6.81
C ALA A 121 5.23 -4.15 8.14
N ASP A 122 5.44 -5.07 9.09
CA ASP A 122 5.89 -4.80 10.46
C ASP A 122 7.07 -5.67 10.91
N GLY A 123 7.63 -6.47 10.01
CA GLY A 123 8.72 -7.42 10.31
C GLY A 123 8.26 -8.71 10.97
N GLN A 124 6.96 -8.87 11.25
CA GLN A 124 6.40 -10.09 11.83
C GLN A 124 5.95 -11.09 10.76
N PRO A 125 5.82 -12.39 11.09
CA PRO A 125 5.25 -13.37 10.18
C PRO A 125 3.86 -12.96 9.69
N ILE A 126 3.66 -13.03 8.37
CA ILE A 126 2.36 -12.74 7.76
C ILE A 126 1.36 -13.85 8.15
N SER A 127 0.18 -13.46 8.65
CA SER A 127 -0.81 -14.45 9.06
C SER A 127 -1.30 -15.30 7.89
N LYS A 128 -1.56 -16.59 8.15
CA LYS A 128 -2.03 -17.53 7.12
C LYS A 128 -3.30 -17.06 6.42
N ALA A 129 -4.15 -16.32 7.12
CA ALA A 129 -5.35 -15.74 6.56
C ALA A 129 -5.05 -14.79 5.40
N TRP A 130 -4.03 -13.93 5.49
CA TRP A 130 -3.59 -13.11 4.35
C TRP A 130 -3.01 -13.94 3.21
N LEU A 131 -2.24 -14.98 3.54
CA LEU A 131 -1.59 -15.83 2.52
C LEU A 131 -2.58 -16.68 1.72
N GLN A 132 -3.82 -16.86 2.20
CA GLN A 132 -4.84 -17.58 1.44
C GLN A 132 -5.10 -16.93 0.07
N SER A 133 -5.05 -15.60 -0.07
CA SER A 133 -5.29 -14.95 -1.37
C SER A 133 -4.14 -15.14 -2.36
N ALA A 134 -2.98 -15.58 -1.88
CA ALA A 134 -1.80 -15.70 -2.70
C ALA A 134 -1.79 -17.05 -3.46
N HIS A 135 -1.23 -17.04 -4.66
CA HIS A 135 -0.82 -18.28 -5.33
C HIS A 135 0.22 -19.02 -4.48
N PRO A 136 0.21 -20.36 -4.41
CA PRO A 136 1.15 -21.12 -3.57
C PRO A 136 2.63 -20.76 -3.79
N ASP A 137 3.02 -20.51 -5.05
CA ASP A 137 4.39 -20.19 -5.42
C ASP A 137 4.86 -18.75 -5.14
N THR A 138 3.95 -17.88 -4.70
CA THR A 138 4.25 -16.48 -4.36
C THR A 138 5.34 -16.40 -3.30
N VAL A 139 6.33 -15.54 -3.52
CA VAL A 139 7.43 -15.35 -2.56
C VAL A 139 6.91 -14.51 -1.41
N VAL A 140 7.09 -15.00 -0.19
CA VAL A 140 6.78 -14.32 1.05
C VAL A 140 8.10 -13.91 1.69
N MET A 141 8.22 -12.64 2.06
CA MET A 141 9.40 -12.08 2.71
C MET A 141 9.03 -11.50 4.07
N VAL A 142 9.68 -11.98 5.12
CA VAL A 142 9.60 -11.39 6.45
C VAL A 142 10.96 -10.80 6.77
N ALA A 143 11.03 -9.47 6.80
CA ALA A 143 12.25 -8.73 7.04
C ALA A 143 11.94 -7.46 7.85
N ASP A 144 12.88 -7.10 8.71
CA ASP A 144 12.85 -5.80 9.37
C ASP A 144 13.23 -4.68 8.39
N GLY A 145 12.89 -3.44 8.74
CA GLY A 145 13.28 -2.27 7.95
C GLY A 145 12.39 -1.96 6.74
N LEU A 146 11.32 -2.73 6.50
CA LEU A 146 10.25 -2.36 5.55
C LEU A 146 9.03 -1.70 6.21
N LYS A 147 9.09 -1.54 7.54
CA LYS A 147 8.10 -0.77 8.28
C LYS A 147 8.11 0.68 7.77
N HIS A 148 6.95 1.17 7.36
CA HIS A 148 6.79 2.50 6.75
C HIS A 148 7.54 2.72 5.42
N ALA A 149 7.96 1.66 4.72
CA ALA A 149 8.57 1.79 3.40
C ALA A 149 7.54 2.18 2.33
N GLN A 150 7.79 3.28 1.62
CA GLN A 150 7.13 3.59 0.35
C GLN A 150 7.89 2.96 -0.78
N ILE A 151 7.32 1.92 -1.37
CA ILE A 151 7.94 1.20 -2.47
C ILE A 151 7.94 2.08 -3.72
N GLN A 152 9.09 2.21 -4.37
CA GLN A 152 9.22 2.98 -5.60
C GLN A 152 8.51 2.29 -6.78
N TRP A 153 7.92 3.09 -7.66
CA TRP A 153 7.26 2.67 -8.91
C TRP A 153 7.42 3.78 -9.96
N GLY A 154 7.01 3.53 -11.21
CA GLY A 154 6.88 4.54 -12.26
C GLY A 154 8.06 4.70 -13.22
N SER A 155 9.12 3.93 -13.07
CA SER A 155 10.27 3.92 -13.99
C SER A 155 10.74 2.50 -14.24
N GLU A 156 11.21 2.18 -15.45
CA GLU A 156 11.85 0.87 -15.68
C GLU A 156 13.00 0.66 -14.69
N PRO A 157 13.15 -0.55 -14.12
CA PRO A 157 12.43 -1.79 -14.43
C PRO A 157 11.13 -2.01 -13.62
N TYR A 158 10.66 -1.01 -12.88
CA TYR A 158 9.48 -1.08 -12.01
C TYR A 158 8.16 -0.91 -12.79
N PRO A 159 7.03 -1.35 -12.19
CA PRO A 159 5.70 -1.12 -12.76
C PRO A 159 5.33 0.36 -12.86
N ASN A 160 4.42 0.70 -13.77
CA ASN A 160 3.97 2.08 -14.03
C ASN A 160 2.85 2.54 -13.08
N THR A 161 2.27 1.60 -12.36
CA THR A 161 1.26 1.82 -11.34
C THR A 161 1.83 1.56 -9.95
N PRO A 162 1.27 2.24 -8.94
CA PRO A 162 1.55 1.97 -7.54
C PRO A 162 1.18 0.52 -7.20
N PRO A 163 1.84 -0.09 -6.21
CA PRO A 163 1.43 -1.39 -5.72
C PRO A 163 0.00 -1.34 -5.16
N PRO A 164 -0.88 -2.29 -5.53
CA PRO A 164 -2.18 -2.39 -4.89
C PRO A 164 -2.04 -2.81 -3.44
N GLN A 165 -3.03 -2.47 -2.62
CA GLN A 165 -3.07 -2.88 -1.22
C GLN A 165 -4.00 -4.09 -1.05
N LEU A 166 -3.54 -5.10 -0.32
CA LEU A 166 -4.40 -6.21 0.07
C LEU A 166 -5.32 -5.76 1.21
N ALA A 167 -6.61 -5.98 1.06
CA ALA A 167 -7.62 -5.68 2.08
C ALA A 167 -8.53 -6.87 2.31
N MET A 168 -9.02 -7.01 3.53
CA MET A 168 -10.14 -7.91 3.83
C MET A 168 -11.39 -7.06 3.94
N LEU A 169 -12.38 -7.32 3.08
CA LEU A 169 -13.69 -6.70 3.14
C LEU A 169 -14.71 -7.78 3.50
N SER A 170 -15.58 -7.48 4.45
CA SER A 170 -16.65 -8.38 4.87
C SER A 170 -17.91 -7.60 5.19
N ALA A 171 -19.05 -8.29 5.10
CA ALA A 171 -20.30 -7.74 5.61
C ALA A 171 -20.22 -7.57 7.12
N GLN A 172 -20.60 -6.39 7.62
CA GLN A 172 -20.84 -6.20 9.05
C GLN A 172 -22.21 -6.77 9.44
N ASN A 173 -22.54 -6.79 10.73
CA ASN A 173 -23.78 -7.36 11.32
C ASN A 173 -25.10 -6.90 10.67
N LYS A 174 -25.09 -5.84 9.84
CA LYS A 174 -26.23 -5.32 9.08
C LYS A 174 -26.23 -5.72 7.58
N GLY A 175 -25.38 -6.67 7.17
CA GLY A 175 -25.32 -7.24 5.82
C GLY A 175 -24.59 -6.42 4.76
N GLY A 176 -24.24 -5.15 5.06
CA GLY A 176 -23.49 -4.29 4.14
C GLY A 176 -21.98 -4.45 4.28
N VAL A 177 -21.27 -4.44 3.15
CA VAL A 177 -19.80 -4.36 3.09
C VAL A 177 -19.37 -2.92 3.36
N ILE A 178 -18.48 -2.71 4.32
CA ILE A 178 -17.93 -1.39 4.65
C ILE A 178 -16.51 -1.28 4.08
N ALA A 179 -16.21 -0.16 3.43
CA ALA A 179 -14.88 0.17 2.97
C ALA A 179 -14.35 1.41 3.71
N GLN A 180 -13.04 1.42 3.98
CA GLN A 180 -12.36 2.65 4.38
C GLN A 180 -12.10 3.48 3.13
N VAL A 181 -12.51 4.74 3.17
CA VAL A 181 -12.35 5.67 2.07
C VAL A 181 -11.82 7.01 2.55
N THR A 182 -11.21 7.77 1.66
CA THR A 182 -10.84 9.16 1.92
C THR A 182 -12.04 10.10 1.70
N THR A 183 -12.17 11.14 2.52
CA THR A 183 -13.16 12.22 2.29
C THR A 183 -12.84 13.10 1.08
N GLN A 184 -11.61 13.02 0.57
CA GLN A 184 -11.17 13.78 -0.60
C GLN A 184 -10.67 12.77 -1.64
N ALA A 185 -11.49 12.52 -2.66
CA ALA A 185 -11.07 11.74 -3.82
C ALA A 185 -9.97 12.52 -4.54
N THR A 186 -8.81 11.92 -4.70
CA THR A 186 -7.67 12.60 -5.29
C THR A 186 -7.21 11.84 -6.50
N GLY A 187 -7.03 12.55 -7.62
CA GLY A 187 -6.37 11.99 -8.81
C GLY A 187 -4.86 11.79 -8.62
N GLN A 188 -4.34 12.12 -7.45
CA GLN A 188 -2.96 11.92 -7.00
C GLN A 188 -2.99 10.89 -5.87
N THR A 189 -2.07 9.95 -5.91
CA THR A 189 -1.99 8.73 -5.11
C THR A 189 -1.80 8.99 -3.61
N TYR A 190 -2.74 8.57 -2.75
CA TYR A 190 -2.63 8.63 -1.28
C TYR A 190 -2.07 7.32 -0.68
N TYR A 191 -1.08 6.72 -1.33
CA TYR A 191 -0.40 5.57 -0.74
C TYR A 191 0.65 5.95 0.30
N ASP A 192 0.73 7.24 0.64
CA ASP A 192 1.30 7.69 1.89
C ASP A 192 0.79 9.07 2.26
N ASN A 193 0.76 9.39 3.54
CA ASN A 193 0.18 10.60 4.11
C ASN A 193 0.98 11.88 3.81
N ILE A 194 1.65 11.96 2.66
CA ILE A 194 2.42 13.12 2.24
C ILE A 194 1.95 13.48 0.84
N GLN A 195 1.26 14.61 0.75
CA GLN A 195 0.86 15.20 -0.52
C GLN A 195 2.10 15.42 -1.39
N PHE A 196 2.14 14.71 -2.52
CA PHE A 196 3.01 15.02 -3.64
C PHE A 196 2.26 15.97 -4.58
N GLU A 197 2.20 17.25 -4.24
CA GLU A 197 1.81 18.30 -5.19
C GLU A 197 3.04 19.09 -5.63
N GLY A 198 3.68 18.62 -6.71
CA GLY A 198 4.64 19.41 -7.47
C GLY A 198 3.91 20.24 -8.52
N ARG A 199 3.58 21.51 -8.24
CA ARG A 199 3.37 22.49 -9.31
C ARG A 199 4.72 23.02 -9.76
N VAL A 200 5.29 22.38 -10.78
CA VAL A 200 6.43 22.93 -11.52
C VAL A 200 5.89 23.99 -12.48
N ASN A 201 5.97 25.26 -12.09
CA ASN A 201 5.97 26.34 -13.08
C ASN A 201 7.37 26.35 -13.72
N ARG A 202 7.51 25.83 -14.95
CA ARG A 202 8.69 26.10 -15.77
C ARG A 202 8.31 26.55 -17.17
N ARG A 203 8.55 27.85 -17.41
CA ARG A 203 8.90 28.37 -18.73
C ARG A 203 10.28 27.82 -19.11
N GLY A 204 10.34 27.07 -20.20
CA GLY A 204 11.53 26.98 -21.04
C GLY A 204 12.55 25.88 -20.70
N ILE A 205 12.63 24.93 -21.64
CA ILE A 205 13.77 24.07 -21.98
C ILE A 205 13.95 22.80 -21.14
N ALA A 206 13.91 21.69 -21.86
CA ALA A 206 13.88 20.31 -21.43
C ALA A 206 15.24 19.76 -21.03
N GLN A 207 15.27 18.97 -19.95
CA GLN A 207 15.90 17.65 -19.94
C GLN A 207 15.30 16.83 -18.79
N TRP A 208 14.70 15.69 -19.16
CA TRP A 208 14.11 14.71 -18.27
C TRP A 208 15.22 13.82 -17.68
N ALA A 209 15.40 13.91 -16.36
CA ALA A 209 15.92 12.85 -15.49
C ALA A 209 15.19 13.04 -14.16
N GLY A 210 14.14 12.23 -13.95
CA GLY A 210 13.21 12.36 -12.85
C GLY A 210 13.78 11.86 -11.52
N ASP A 211 14.82 12.52 -11.00
CA ASP A 211 15.22 12.44 -9.59
C ASP A 211 14.64 13.66 -8.88
N GLY A 212 13.34 13.57 -8.54
CA GLY A 212 12.62 14.61 -7.82
C GLY A 212 13.13 14.74 -6.38
N ILE A 213 14.14 15.57 -6.16
CA ILE A 213 14.52 16.06 -4.83
C ILE A 213 13.38 16.97 -4.32
N TYR A 214 12.65 16.47 -3.33
CA TYR A 214 11.46 17.08 -2.73
C TYR A 214 11.81 18.03 -1.57
N TYR A 215 11.14 19.19 -1.55
CA TYR A 215 11.08 20.11 -0.41
C TYR A 215 9.78 19.87 0.38
N PRO A 216 9.82 19.71 1.71
CA PRO A 216 8.61 19.55 2.52
C PRO A 216 7.85 20.87 2.61
N GLY A 217 6.87 21.06 1.73
CA GLY A 217 5.81 22.04 1.92
C GLY A 217 4.77 21.49 2.89
N ASN A 218 4.44 22.25 3.95
CA ASN A 218 3.43 21.93 4.97
C ASN A 218 1.99 21.96 4.42
N SER A 219 1.70 21.17 3.39
CA SER A 219 0.35 20.97 2.91
C SER A 219 -0.20 19.71 3.58
N THR A 220 -0.77 19.87 4.77
CA THR A 220 -1.53 18.80 5.41
C THR A 220 -2.84 18.66 4.66
N SER A 221 -3.02 17.56 3.93
CA SER A 221 -4.34 17.20 3.44
C SER A 221 -5.29 17.09 4.62
N ASP A 222 -6.43 17.79 4.58
CA ASP A 222 -7.54 17.57 5.53
C ASP A 222 -8.32 16.28 5.20
N ALA A 223 -7.81 15.44 4.30
CA ALA A 223 -8.36 14.13 4.00
C ALA A 223 -8.46 13.28 5.27
N LYS A 224 -9.70 12.88 5.61
CA LYS A 224 -9.99 11.96 6.70
C LYS A 224 -10.31 10.60 6.11
N VAL A 225 -9.84 9.55 6.77
CA VAL A 225 -10.31 8.20 6.51
C VAL A 225 -11.67 8.03 7.20
N VAL A 226 -12.69 7.72 6.42
CA VAL A 226 -14.06 7.48 6.90
C VAL A 226 -14.54 6.12 6.40
N SER A 227 -15.41 5.49 7.17
CA SER A 227 -16.03 4.23 6.78
C SER A 227 -17.33 4.51 6.03
N LYS A 228 -17.47 3.99 4.80
CA LYS A 228 -18.70 4.09 4.00
C LYS A 228 -19.18 2.70 3.58
N PRO A 229 -20.50 2.50 3.39
CA PRO A 229 -21.00 1.35 2.66
C PRO A 229 -20.35 1.29 1.27
N LEU A 230 -19.78 0.16 0.88
CA LEU A 230 -19.12 0.01 -0.42
C LEU A 230 -20.11 0.28 -1.57
N ALA A 231 -21.41 0.02 -1.37
CA ALA A 231 -22.47 0.37 -2.31
C ALA A 231 -22.61 1.89 -2.59
N GLU A 232 -22.08 2.75 -1.73
CA GLU A 232 -22.07 4.22 -1.87
C GLU A 232 -20.73 4.76 -2.40
N VAL A 233 -19.70 3.92 -2.45
CA VAL A 233 -18.36 4.32 -2.93
C VAL A 233 -18.30 4.21 -4.46
N LYS A 234 -17.63 5.15 -5.13
CA LYS A 234 -17.37 5.03 -6.57
C LYS A 234 -16.16 4.13 -6.81
N PHE A 235 -16.40 2.96 -7.41
CA PHE A 235 -15.35 2.02 -7.80
C PHE A 235 -15.78 1.16 -8.98
N GLU A 236 -14.79 0.63 -9.68
CA GLU A 236 -14.91 -0.45 -10.65
C GLU A 236 -14.25 -1.71 -10.07
N ALA A 237 -14.73 -2.89 -10.46
CA ALA A 237 -14.19 -4.15 -9.99
C ALA A 237 -13.79 -5.02 -11.17
N TYR A 238 -12.61 -5.62 -11.08
CA TYR A 238 -12.06 -6.48 -12.11
C TYR A 238 -11.66 -7.83 -11.52
N ASP A 239 -11.65 -8.87 -12.34
CA ASP A 239 -10.88 -10.07 -12.04
C ASP A 239 -9.37 -9.82 -12.33
N LEU A 240 -8.53 -10.80 -12.01
CA LEU A 240 -7.08 -10.69 -12.23
C LEU A 240 -6.67 -10.61 -13.71
N ASN A 241 -7.59 -10.93 -14.64
CA ASN A 241 -7.37 -10.82 -16.08
C ASN A 241 -7.79 -9.43 -16.63
N GLY A 242 -8.26 -8.52 -15.76
CA GLY A 242 -8.74 -7.20 -16.17
C GLY A 242 -10.15 -7.22 -16.75
N LYS A 243 -10.91 -8.30 -16.59
CA LYS A 243 -12.31 -8.34 -17.00
C LYS A 243 -13.18 -7.68 -15.94
N LEU A 244 -14.04 -6.77 -16.37
CA LEU A 244 -14.99 -6.08 -15.50
C LEU A 244 -15.97 -7.08 -14.87
N VAL A 245 -16.10 -7.03 -13.55
CA VAL A 245 -17.08 -7.77 -12.75
C VAL A 245 -18.20 -6.81 -12.37
N SER A 246 -19.46 -7.26 -12.52
CA SER A 246 -20.59 -6.38 -12.21
C SER A 246 -20.59 -5.96 -10.74
N ARG A 247 -21.09 -4.76 -10.45
CA ARG A 247 -21.18 -4.23 -9.08
C ARG A 247 -22.01 -5.14 -8.16
N ASN A 248 -23.13 -5.66 -8.65
CA ASN A 248 -24.01 -6.55 -7.89
C ASN A 248 -23.31 -7.87 -7.54
N GLU A 249 -22.60 -8.46 -8.49
CA GLU A 249 -21.81 -9.67 -8.25
C GLU A 249 -20.66 -9.40 -7.27
N THR A 250 -19.95 -8.28 -7.43
CA THR A 250 -18.88 -7.87 -6.53
C THR A 250 -19.39 -7.72 -5.10
N LEU A 251 -20.47 -6.97 -4.88
CA LEU A 251 -21.07 -6.79 -3.55
C LEU A 251 -21.53 -8.12 -2.96
N LYS A 252 -22.09 -9.02 -3.77
CA LYS A 252 -22.49 -10.36 -3.32
C LYS A 252 -21.29 -11.21 -2.89
N ARG A 253 -20.19 -11.22 -3.66
CA ARG A 253 -18.95 -11.93 -3.32
C ARG A 253 -18.33 -11.37 -2.04
N LEU A 254 -18.24 -10.05 -1.91
CA LEU A 254 -17.65 -9.40 -0.73
C LEU A 254 -18.54 -9.51 0.52
N ALA A 255 -19.86 -9.58 0.35
CA ALA A 255 -20.77 -9.84 1.48
C ALA A 255 -20.60 -11.25 2.06
N ALA A 256 -20.13 -12.22 1.26
CA ALA A 256 -19.73 -13.54 1.75
C ALA A 256 -18.41 -13.51 2.55
N GLY A 257 -17.69 -12.38 2.53
CA GLY A 257 -16.33 -12.25 3.05
C GLY A 257 -15.31 -12.58 1.98
N GLY A 258 -14.23 -11.81 1.92
CA GLY A 258 -13.14 -12.10 1.00
C GLY A 258 -12.01 -11.09 1.06
N MET A 259 -10.87 -11.49 0.51
CA MET A 259 -9.75 -10.60 0.26
C MET A 259 -9.87 -9.96 -1.12
N VAL A 260 -9.43 -8.71 -1.21
CA VAL A 260 -9.40 -7.94 -2.44
C VAL A 260 -8.10 -7.19 -2.57
N LEU A 261 -7.72 -6.89 -3.80
CA LEU A 261 -6.70 -5.90 -4.11
C LEU A 261 -7.38 -4.55 -4.29
N VAL A 262 -6.87 -3.52 -3.64
CA VAL A 262 -7.39 -2.15 -3.71
C VAL A 262 -6.39 -1.26 -4.43
N ALA A 263 -6.87 -0.62 -5.50
CA ALA A 263 -6.16 0.37 -6.29
C ALA A 263 -6.85 1.74 -6.16
N GLY A 264 -6.35 2.55 -5.22
CA GLY A 264 -6.83 3.88 -4.88
C GLY A 264 -6.48 4.99 -5.89
N ASP A 265 -5.78 4.69 -6.98
CA ASP A 265 -5.34 5.67 -7.98
C ASP A 265 -6.17 5.65 -9.27
N ASN A 266 -7.30 4.96 -9.23
CA ASN A 266 -8.23 4.81 -10.35
C ASN A 266 -7.59 4.19 -11.61
N ARG A 267 -6.53 3.39 -11.45
CA ARG A 267 -5.90 2.61 -12.52
C ARG A 267 -5.87 1.15 -12.14
N MET A 268 -6.01 0.28 -13.14
CA MET A 268 -5.79 -1.15 -12.96
C MET A 268 -4.30 -1.38 -12.64
N PRO A 269 -3.95 -2.09 -11.56
CA PRO A 269 -2.56 -2.41 -11.26
C PRO A 269 -1.91 -3.18 -12.42
N ASP A 270 -0.62 -2.93 -12.62
CA ASP A 270 0.17 -3.69 -13.59
C ASP A 270 0.11 -5.19 -13.30
N ALA A 271 0.06 -6.00 -14.37
CA ALA A 271 -0.04 -7.45 -14.27
C ALA A 271 1.06 -8.09 -13.39
N ALA A 272 2.23 -7.45 -13.27
CA ALA A 272 3.32 -7.93 -12.41
C ALA A 272 2.93 -8.01 -10.92
N TYR A 273 2.03 -7.14 -10.45
CA TYR A 273 1.50 -7.25 -9.08
C TYR A 273 0.48 -8.38 -8.94
N LEU A 274 -0.27 -8.69 -10.00
CA LEU A 274 -1.42 -9.59 -9.96
C LEU A 274 -1.03 -11.08 -10.02
N LYS A 275 0.13 -11.41 -10.60
CA LYS A 275 0.62 -12.80 -10.76
C LYS A 275 0.73 -13.59 -9.46
N GLY A 276 0.91 -12.91 -8.33
CA GLY A 276 1.04 -13.53 -7.01
C GLY A 276 -0.26 -13.95 -6.35
N PHE A 277 -1.42 -13.74 -6.99
CA PHE A 277 -2.74 -13.94 -6.38
C PHE A 277 -3.54 -15.04 -7.08
N ARG A 278 -4.48 -15.62 -6.34
CA ARG A 278 -5.42 -16.62 -6.88
C ARG A 278 -6.47 -15.95 -7.77
N GLU A 279 -6.97 -16.69 -8.75
CA GLU A 279 -7.92 -16.19 -9.76
C GLU A 279 -9.27 -15.71 -9.19
N ASP A 280 -9.64 -16.13 -7.97
CA ASP A 280 -10.87 -15.73 -7.30
C ASP A 280 -10.81 -14.32 -6.68
N ILE A 281 -9.63 -13.70 -6.61
CA ILE A 281 -9.43 -12.37 -6.06
C ILE A 281 -9.97 -11.29 -6.99
N LEU A 282 -10.69 -10.34 -6.41
CA LEU A 282 -11.15 -9.13 -7.10
C LEU A 282 -10.16 -7.99 -6.91
N VAL A 283 -10.04 -7.16 -7.95
CA VAL A 283 -9.33 -5.88 -7.92
C VAL A 283 -10.34 -4.76 -7.92
N LEU A 284 -10.40 -3.98 -6.84
CA LEU A 284 -11.23 -2.80 -6.72
C LEU A 284 -10.42 -1.56 -7.09
N VAL A 285 -10.87 -0.84 -8.11
CA VAL A 285 -10.23 0.36 -8.64
C VAL A 285 -11.12 1.56 -8.35
N GLY A 286 -10.61 2.58 -7.66
CA GLY A 286 -11.37 3.81 -7.42
C GLY A 286 -10.64 4.82 -6.54
N SER A 287 -10.71 6.10 -6.88
CA SER A 287 -9.98 7.19 -6.20
C SER A 287 -10.44 7.48 -4.76
N GLU A 288 -11.60 6.96 -4.36
CA GLU A 288 -12.06 7.04 -2.97
C GLU A 288 -11.48 5.90 -2.11
N LEU A 289 -11.04 4.80 -2.71
CA LEU A 289 -10.57 3.60 -2.01
C LEU A 289 -9.12 3.78 -1.54
N VAL A 290 -8.95 4.50 -0.44
CA VAL A 290 -7.65 4.67 0.22
C VAL A 290 -7.69 3.91 1.54
N LEU A 291 -6.86 2.87 1.70
CA LEU A 291 -6.75 2.21 2.99
C LEU A 291 -5.86 3.03 3.91
N PRO A 292 -6.22 3.13 5.21
CA PRO A 292 -5.41 3.84 6.17
C PRO A 292 -4.04 3.18 6.28
N ILE A 293 -3.00 3.98 6.14
CA ILE A 293 -1.64 3.53 6.43
C ILE A 293 -1.45 3.68 7.92
N PRO A 294 -0.86 2.67 8.61
CA PRO A 294 -0.53 2.80 10.01
C PRO A 294 0.26 4.10 10.20
N PRO A 295 -0.20 5.03 11.06
CA PRO A 295 0.52 6.27 11.27
C PRO A 295 1.95 5.92 11.66
N LEU A 296 2.92 6.65 11.11
CA LEU A 296 4.24 6.73 11.74
C LEU A 296 3.99 7.02 13.21
N ASP A 297 4.67 6.28 14.09
CA ASP A 297 4.47 6.42 15.53
C ASP A 297 4.79 7.87 15.95
N GLN A 298 3.74 8.68 15.92
CA GLN A 298 3.70 10.05 16.39
C GLN A 298 3.26 10.05 17.84
N THR A 299 3.65 9.04 18.64
CA THR A 299 3.76 9.25 20.09
C THR A 299 4.72 10.41 20.28
N LYS A 300 4.13 11.60 20.22
CA LYS A 300 4.68 12.84 20.73
C LYS A 300 4.98 12.46 22.16
N LYS A 301 6.26 12.45 22.55
CA LYS A 301 6.55 13.04 23.85
C LYS A 301 5.88 14.39 23.76
N LYS A 302 4.70 14.51 24.37
CA LYS A 302 3.90 15.72 24.42
C LYS A 302 4.78 16.66 25.22
N GLN A 303 5.70 17.29 24.52
CA GLN A 303 6.63 18.22 25.11
C GLN A 303 5.74 19.28 25.73
N GLU A 304 5.81 19.42 27.04
CA GLU A 304 5.28 20.58 27.76
C GLU A 304 6.11 21.82 27.38
N VAL A 305 6.34 22.02 26.08
CA VAL A 305 6.94 23.22 25.54
C VAL A 305 5.84 24.26 25.60
N VAL A 306 5.81 24.89 26.77
CA VAL A 306 5.55 26.31 26.93
C VAL A 306 4.08 26.70 26.77
N LYS A 307 3.26 26.29 27.74
CA LYS A 307 2.18 27.16 28.24
C LYS A 307 2.71 28.43 28.94
N GLN A 308 4.03 28.61 29.05
CA GLN A 308 4.66 29.77 29.68
C GLN A 308 4.81 31.01 28.78
N GLN A 309 4.77 30.91 27.44
CA GLN A 309 4.93 32.10 26.57
C GLN A 309 3.65 32.93 26.43
N ILE A 310 2.46 32.34 26.64
CA ILE A 310 1.20 33.11 26.53
C ILE A 310 0.88 33.88 27.82
N ARG A 311 1.57 33.61 28.94
CA ARG A 311 1.40 34.37 30.19
C ARG A 311 2.23 35.66 30.26
N ILE A 312 3.22 35.87 29.39
CA ILE A 312 4.13 37.02 29.48
C ILE A 312 3.60 38.25 28.71
N PHE A 313 2.54 38.11 27.90
CA PHE A 313 1.93 39.23 27.16
C PHE A 313 0.59 39.69 27.72
N ARG A 314 0.25 39.34 28.98
CA ARG A 314 -1.02 39.73 29.62
C ARG A 314 -0.90 40.58 30.89
N ASP A 315 0.32 40.97 31.29
CA ASP A 315 0.57 41.89 32.40
C ASP A 315 1.25 43.16 31.91
#